data_AF-A0A256XQU2-F1
#
_entry.id   AF-A0A256XQU2-F1
#
_cell.length_a   1.000
_cell.length_b   1.000
_cell.length_c   1.000
_cell.angle_alpha   90.00
_cell.angle_beta   90.00
_cell.angle_gamma   90.00
#
_symmetry.space_group_name_H-M   'P 1'
#
loop_
_entity.id
_entity.type
_entity.pdbx_description
1 polymer ?
#
loop_
_entity_poly.entity_id
_entity_poly.type
_entity_poly.pdbx_seq_one_letter_code
_entity_poly.pdbx_strand_id
1 'polypeptide(L)'
;MHSVALLNRERIYPIAKTIAKNLDFIDLLEERDFQYAAVKKILLLTNDLVDAAYVIVGTASVSYMLSMKGEKHWLLLVDYAKKMPGHSATAILWKFVEESPSLTRFRSNKLKRIRKLQENYSIFRQEFDTFVKDFNSLRKYLASTYRAGVDDKTIVFAVKMFYYVLKAYNIKARIPLDIPIPVDQIGGIIENSSYNYSRLLIELEKFIRVKPKPSWIELIDELVYKLYQ
;
A
#
# COMPACT_ATOMS: atom_id res chain seq x y z
N MET A 1 -26.15 -7.93 -12.15
CA MET A 1 -25.19 -8.77 -12.89
C MET A 1 -23.84 -8.06 -12.87
N HIS A 2 -22.90 -8.52 -12.04
CA HIS A 2 -21.53 -8.02 -12.08
C HIS A 2 -20.82 -8.65 -13.29
N SER A 3 -20.31 -7.83 -14.21
CA SER A 3 -19.43 -8.33 -15.26
C SER A 3 -18.14 -8.80 -14.61
N VAL A 4 -17.95 -10.12 -14.56
CA VAL A 4 -16.64 -10.71 -14.33
C VAL A 4 -15.81 -10.33 -15.55
N ALA A 5 -14.83 -9.44 -15.39
CA ALA A 5 -13.86 -9.18 -16.44
C ALA A 5 -13.21 -10.52 -16.82
N LEU A 6 -13.49 -11.01 -18.02
CA LEU A 6 -12.86 -12.23 -18.54
C LEU A 6 -11.35 -11.98 -18.61
N LEU A 7 -10.60 -12.65 -17.74
CA LEU A 7 -9.14 -12.62 -17.73
C LEU A 7 -8.63 -13.12 -19.09
N ASN A 8 -8.11 -12.20 -19.93
CA ASN A 8 -7.44 -12.56 -21.16
C ASN A 8 -6.08 -13.19 -20.82
N ARG A 9 -6.06 -14.51 -20.67
CA ARG A 9 -4.88 -15.27 -20.26
C ARG A 9 -3.73 -15.16 -21.25
N GLU A 10 -4.02 -14.98 -22.54
CA GLU A 10 -2.99 -14.82 -23.59
C GLU A 10 -2.23 -13.50 -23.46
N ARG A 11 -2.89 -12.43 -23.00
CA ARG A 11 -2.24 -11.14 -22.70
C ARG A 11 -1.52 -11.13 -21.34
N ILE A 12 -2.13 -11.74 -20.32
CA ILE A 12 -1.65 -11.64 -18.92
C ILE A 12 -0.44 -12.55 -18.66
N TYR A 13 -0.44 -13.75 -19.22
CA TYR A 13 0.63 -14.72 -18.96
C TYR A 13 2.01 -14.20 -19.39
N PRO A 14 2.17 -13.60 -20.59
CA PRO A 14 3.44 -13.08 -21.01
C PRO A 14 3.88 -11.87 -20.19
N ILE A 15 2.96 -11.00 -19.74
CA ILE A 15 3.25 -9.86 -18.83
C ILE A 15 3.77 -10.37 -17.48
N ALA A 16 3.05 -11.32 -16.88
CA ALA A 16 3.42 -11.91 -15.60
C ALA A 16 4.78 -12.61 -15.67
N LYS A 17 5.06 -13.31 -16.78
CA LYS A 17 6.35 -13.99 -17.02
C LYS A 17 7.52 -13.00 -17.10
N THR A 18 7.34 -11.83 -17.73
CA THR A 18 8.42 -10.83 -17.80
C THR A 18 8.64 -10.14 -16.45
N ILE A 19 7.57 -9.80 -15.73
CA ILE A 19 7.68 -9.24 -14.37
C ILE A 19 8.37 -10.22 -13.42
N ALA A 20 7.99 -11.51 -13.46
CA ALA A 20 8.57 -12.55 -12.60
C ALA A 20 10.08 -12.75 -12.80
N LYS A 21 10.61 -12.41 -13.99
CA LYS A 21 12.06 -12.46 -14.28
C LYS A 21 12.84 -11.25 -13.77
N ASN A 22 12.16 -10.17 -13.40
CA ASN A 22 12.77 -8.88 -13.03
C ASN A 22 12.33 -8.48 -11.61
N LEU A 23 12.56 -9.36 -10.62
CA LEU A 23 12.20 -9.07 -9.23
C LEU A 23 12.97 -7.86 -8.66
N ASP A 24 14.19 -7.61 -9.13
CA ASP A 24 14.99 -6.43 -8.77
C ASP A 24 14.32 -5.12 -9.21
N PHE A 25 13.57 -5.14 -10.32
CA PHE A 25 12.77 -4.01 -10.77
C PHE A 25 11.59 -3.75 -9.85
N ILE A 26 10.90 -4.80 -9.37
CA ILE A 26 9.82 -4.66 -8.38
C ILE A 26 10.35 -4.08 -7.08
N ASP A 27 11.49 -4.57 -6.60
CA ASP A 27 12.14 -4.04 -5.39
C ASP A 27 12.46 -2.54 -5.54
N LEU A 28 12.98 -2.12 -6.69
CA LEU A 28 13.25 -0.72 -6.99
C LEU A 28 11.96 0.13 -6.99
N LEU A 29 10.89 -0.36 -7.62
CA LEU A 29 9.62 0.36 -7.66
C LEU A 29 9.05 0.58 -6.26
N GLU A 30 9.11 -0.43 -5.40
CA GLU A 30 8.71 -0.33 -4.00
C GLU A 30 9.59 0.65 -3.23
N GLU A 31 10.92 0.64 -3.45
CA GLU A 31 11.84 1.59 -2.82
C GLU A 31 11.60 3.05 -3.18
N ARG A 32 11.05 3.30 -4.37
CA ARG A 32 10.69 4.64 -4.88
C ARG A 32 9.26 5.06 -4.55
N ASP A 33 8.45 4.15 -4.01
CA ASP A 33 7.09 4.46 -3.56
C ASP A 33 7.12 5.47 -2.40
N PHE A 34 6.41 6.58 -2.55
CA PHE A 34 6.29 7.60 -1.50
C PHE A 34 5.65 7.03 -0.22
N GLN A 35 4.81 6.01 -0.33
CA GLN A 35 4.19 5.31 0.79
C GLN A 35 5.26 4.54 1.56
N TYR A 36 6.18 3.86 0.86
CA TYR A 36 7.31 3.16 1.47
C TYR A 36 8.29 4.14 2.13
N ALA A 37 8.54 5.30 1.50
CA ALA A 37 9.34 6.36 2.10
C ALA A 37 8.71 6.91 3.40
N ALA A 38 7.38 7.04 3.47
CA ALA A 38 6.67 7.43 4.68
C ALA A 38 6.76 6.36 5.79
N VAL A 39 6.63 5.08 5.43
CA VAL A 39 6.78 3.95 6.35
C VAL A 39 8.12 3.99 7.07
N LYS A 40 9.22 4.15 6.32
CA LYS A 40 10.58 4.26 6.92
C LYS A 40 10.67 5.37 7.96
N LYS A 41 10.03 6.52 7.71
CA LYS A 41 10.02 7.65 8.65
C LYS A 41 9.18 7.35 9.89
N ILE A 42 8.02 6.72 9.75
CA ILE A 42 7.17 6.35 10.89
C ILE A 42 7.86 5.31 11.78
N LEU A 43 8.55 4.35 11.18
CA LEU A 43 9.34 3.36 11.91
C LEU A 43 10.40 4.01 12.82
N LEU A 44 11.12 5.02 12.30
CA LEU A 44 12.08 5.79 13.08
C LEU A 44 11.44 6.63 14.20
N LEU A 45 10.25 7.19 13.96
CA LEU A 45 9.57 8.09 14.89
C LEU A 45 8.87 7.37 16.05
N THR A 46 8.41 6.14 15.80
CA THR A 46 7.74 5.31 16.81
C THR A 46 8.74 4.51 17.66
N ASN A 47 9.90 4.16 17.08
CA ASN A 47 10.95 3.37 17.74
C ASN A 47 10.46 2.01 18.29
N ASP A 48 9.36 1.49 17.75
CA ASP A 48 8.80 0.16 18.04
C ASP A 48 8.12 -0.37 16.76
N LEU A 49 8.48 -1.60 16.36
CA LEU A 49 8.01 -2.19 15.12
C LEU A 49 6.47 -2.37 15.11
N VAL A 50 5.92 -2.83 16.22
CA VAL A 50 4.48 -3.10 16.34
C VAL A 50 3.69 -1.80 16.28
N ASP A 51 4.16 -0.75 16.96
CA ASP A 51 3.58 0.59 16.91
C ASP A 51 3.67 1.22 15.52
N ALA A 52 4.81 1.10 14.85
CA ALA A 52 4.96 1.55 13.46
C ALA A 52 3.93 0.85 12.57
N ALA A 53 3.84 -0.48 12.66
CA ALA A 53 2.90 -1.27 11.89
C ALA A 53 1.45 -0.86 12.18
N TYR A 54 1.10 -0.66 13.44
CA TYR A 54 -0.24 -0.23 13.85
C TYR A 54 -0.63 1.12 13.25
N VAL A 55 0.27 2.13 13.32
CA VAL A 55 0.03 3.45 12.72
C VAL A 55 -0.13 3.36 11.21
N ILE A 56 0.70 2.55 10.55
CA ILE A 56 0.68 2.40 9.08
C ILE A 56 -0.58 1.65 8.62
N VAL A 57 -0.92 0.52 9.24
CA VAL A 57 -2.11 -0.28 8.95
C VAL A 57 -3.39 0.52 9.23
N GLY A 58 -3.42 1.24 10.36
CA GLY A 58 -4.53 2.10 10.73
C GLY A 58 -4.75 3.23 9.73
N THR A 59 -3.67 3.91 9.34
CA THR A 59 -3.71 4.95 8.30
C THR A 59 -4.24 4.38 6.98
N ALA A 60 -3.67 3.27 6.50
CA ALA A 60 -4.05 2.63 5.25
C ALA A 60 -5.54 2.25 5.23
N SER A 61 -6.06 1.78 6.37
CA SER A 61 -7.46 1.39 6.55
C SER A 61 -8.46 2.56 6.41
N VAL A 62 -7.99 3.80 6.48
CA VAL A 62 -8.80 5.02 6.28
C VAL A 62 -8.38 5.86 5.07
N SER A 63 -7.42 5.39 4.26
CA SER A 63 -6.91 6.07 3.06
C SER A 63 -7.85 5.93 1.85
N TYR A 64 -9.16 6.12 2.04
CA TYR A 64 -10.16 6.11 0.97
C TYR A 64 -10.88 7.46 0.87
N MET A 65 -11.32 7.82 -0.34
CA MET A 65 -11.99 9.09 -0.62
C MET A 65 -11.23 10.28 -0.02
N LEU A 66 -9.92 10.35 -0.27
CA LEU A 66 -9.06 11.40 0.24
C LEU A 66 -9.46 12.75 -0.36
N SER A 67 -9.32 13.82 0.42
CA SER A 67 -9.55 15.20 -0.05
C SER A 67 -8.31 15.79 -0.75
N MET A 68 -7.24 15.02 -0.84
CA MET A 68 -5.92 15.43 -1.33
C MET A 68 -5.25 14.25 -2.03
N LYS A 69 -4.15 14.50 -2.76
CA LYS A 69 -3.32 13.44 -3.34
C LYS A 69 -2.78 12.49 -2.26
N GLY A 70 -2.68 11.20 -2.61
CA GLY A 70 -2.14 10.17 -1.73
C GLY A 70 -0.74 10.50 -1.22
N GLU A 71 0.14 11.03 -2.07
CA GLU A 71 1.51 11.43 -1.69
C GLU A 71 1.51 12.42 -0.53
N LYS A 72 0.67 13.45 -0.63
CA LYS A 72 0.55 14.48 0.41
C LYS A 72 -0.10 13.92 1.68
N HIS A 73 -1.03 12.97 1.57
CA HIS A 73 -1.64 12.29 2.71
C HIS A 73 -0.60 11.53 3.57
N TRP A 74 0.28 10.76 2.94
CA TRP A 74 1.33 10.01 3.65
C TRP A 74 2.43 10.92 4.21
N LEU A 75 2.76 12.03 3.54
CA LEU A 75 3.66 13.04 4.10
C LEU A 75 3.05 13.72 5.35
N LEU A 76 1.75 14.03 5.32
CA LEU A 76 1.07 14.58 6.48
C LEU A 76 1.13 13.61 7.67
N LEU A 77 0.95 12.29 7.46
CA LEU A 77 1.07 11.32 8.56
C LEU A 77 2.43 11.46 9.28
N VAL A 78 3.51 11.58 8.50
CA VAL A 78 4.87 11.77 9.05
C VAL A 78 4.96 13.09 9.83
N ASP A 79 4.41 14.18 9.28
CA ASP A 79 4.45 15.49 9.96
C ASP A 79 3.68 15.49 11.28
N TYR A 80 2.56 14.75 11.36
CA TYR A 80 1.81 14.57 12.60
C TYR A 80 2.61 13.76 13.62
N ALA A 81 3.17 12.62 13.22
CA ALA A 81 4.00 11.78 14.10
C ALA A 81 5.22 12.55 14.65
N LYS A 82 5.90 13.35 13.81
CA LYS A 82 7.03 14.20 14.24
C LYS A 82 6.68 15.21 15.33
N LYS A 83 5.46 15.75 15.30
CA LYS A 83 4.98 16.74 16.28
C LYS A 83 4.50 16.11 17.59
N MET A 84 4.55 14.78 17.69
CA MET A 84 4.05 14.02 18.83
C MET A 84 5.13 13.06 19.39
N PRO A 85 6.35 13.54 19.70
CA PRO A 85 7.38 12.66 20.27
C PRO A 85 6.89 12.04 21.58
N GLY A 86 7.20 10.77 21.79
CA GLY A 86 6.83 10.02 23.00
C GLY A 86 5.34 9.68 23.15
N HIS A 87 4.48 10.06 22.20
CA HIS A 87 3.07 9.67 22.23
C HIS A 87 2.87 8.24 21.75
N SER A 88 1.83 7.57 22.25
CA SER A 88 1.48 6.22 21.82
C SER A 88 1.09 6.17 20.33
N ALA A 89 1.28 5.00 19.70
CA ALA A 89 0.79 4.74 18.35
C ALA A 89 -0.71 5.02 18.18
N THR A 90 -1.51 4.71 19.20
CA THR A 90 -2.94 4.97 19.23
C THR A 90 -3.25 6.47 19.21
N ALA A 91 -2.51 7.29 19.95
CA ALA A 91 -2.67 8.74 19.98
C ALA A 91 -2.24 9.40 18.66
N ILE A 92 -1.10 8.98 18.09
CA ILE A 92 -0.61 9.49 16.80
C ILE A 92 -1.65 9.23 15.71
N LEU A 93 -2.15 7.99 15.62
CA LEU A 93 -3.13 7.60 14.62
C LEU A 93 -4.46 8.36 14.79
N TRP A 94 -4.96 8.48 16.02
CA TRP A 94 -6.19 9.22 16.29
C TRP A 94 -6.09 10.68 15.85
N LYS A 95 -5.06 11.38 16.33
CA LYS A 95 -4.87 12.80 16.05
C LYS A 95 -4.71 13.06 14.56
N PHE A 96 -3.96 12.21 13.85
CA PHE A 96 -3.85 12.29 12.41
C PHE A 96 -5.22 12.18 11.72
N VAL A 97 -6.07 11.22 12.09
CA VAL A 97 -7.38 11.04 11.45
C VAL A 97 -8.37 12.15 11.81
N GLU A 98 -8.30 12.65 13.04
CA GLU A 98 -9.14 13.73 13.54
C GLU A 98 -8.85 15.07 12.85
N GLU A 99 -7.58 15.42 12.69
CA GLU A 99 -7.18 16.77 12.30
C GLU A 99 -6.70 16.88 10.84
N SER A 100 -6.22 15.78 10.23
CA SER A 100 -5.57 15.86 8.91
C SER A 100 -6.53 16.39 7.83
N PRO A 101 -6.10 17.40 7.03
CA PRO A 101 -6.91 17.94 5.95
C PRO A 101 -7.18 16.92 4.84
N SER A 102 -6.31 15.91 4.71
CA SER A 102 -6.47 14.83 3.72
C SER A 102 -7.63 13.88 4.01
N LEU A 103 -8.13 13.85 5.27
CA LEU A 103 -9.17 12.94 5.74
C LEU A 103 -10.49 13.66 6.08
N THR A 104 -10.70 14.88 5.59
CA THR A 104 -11.94 15.66 5.81
C THR A 104 -13.19 14.95 5.31
N ARG A 105 -13.16 14.32 4.13
CA ARG A 105 -14.29 13.54 3.59
C ARG A 105 -14.56 12.30 4.43
N PHE A 106 -15.81 12.13 4.87
CA PHE A 106 -16.26 11.00 5.70
C PHE A 106 -15.44 10.80 6.98
N ARG A 107 -14.92 11.88 7.57
CA ARG A 107 -14.07 11.82 8.78
C ARG A 107 -14.74 11.05 9.93
N SER A 108 -16.02 11.28 10.19
CA SER A 108 -16.75 10.59 11.25
C SER A 108 -16.74 9.07 11.08
N ASN A 109 -16.88 8.57 9.84
CA ASN A 109 -16.81 7.14 9.55
C ASN A 109 -15.38 6.59 9.73
N LYS A 110 -14.37 7.38 9.33
CA LYS A 110 -12.95 7.03 9.52
C LYS A 110 -12.59 6.97 10.99
N LEU A 111 -13.03 7.93 11.80
CA LEU A 111 -12.85 7.94 13.25
C LEU A 111 -13.53 6.73 13.92
N LYS A 112 -14.75 6.37 13.50
CA LYS A 112 -15.40 5.12 13.97
C LYS A 112 -14.56 3.88 13.64
N ARG A 113 -13.94 3.84 12.47
CA ARG A 113 -13.06 2.74 12.04
C ARG A 113 -11.79 2.69 12.89
N ILE A 114 -11.13 3.83 13.14
CA ILE A 114 -9.96 3.91 14.01
C ILE A 114 -10.30 3.54 15.46
N ARG A 115 -11.46 3.97 15.97
CA ARG A 115 -11.90 3.60 17.32
C ARG A 115 -11.98 2.08 17.49
N LYS A 116 -12.61 1.37 16.54
CA LYS A 116 -12.66 -0.10 16.56
C LYS A 116 -11.25 -0.72 16.56
N LEU A 117 -10.33 -0.15 15.79
CA LEU A 117 -8.95 -0.65 15.77
C LEU A 117 -8.25 -0.42 17.12
N GLN A 118 -8.45 0.75 17.75
CA GLN A 118 -7.88 1.09 19.06
C GLN A 118 -8.42 0.20 20.18
N GLU A 119 -9.72 -0.09 20.16
CA GLU A 119 -10.35 -1.04 21.08
C GLU A 119 -9.72 -2.44 21.00
N ASN A 120 -9.12 -2.79 19.86
CA ASN A 120 -8.45 -4.07 19.60
C ASN A 120 -6.92 -3.96 19.54
N TYR A 121 -6.33 -2.86 20.03
CA TYR A 121 -4.89 -2.63 19.95
C TYR A 121 -4.06 -3.69 20.69
N SER A 122 -4.52 -4.15 21.86
CA SER A 122 -3.86 -5.24 22.60
C SER A 122 -3.81 -6.54 21.80
N ILE A 123 -4.92 -6.89 21.13
CA ILE A 123 -5.02 -8.06 20.26
C ILE A 123 -4.07 -7.90 19.08
N PHE A 124 -4.04 -6.72 18.43
CA PHE A 124 -3.11 -6.46 17.34
C PHE A 124 -1.65 -6.68 17.77
N ARG A 125 -1.28 -6.19 18.95
CA ARG A 125 0.08 -6.33 19.50
C ARG A 125 0.40 -7.79 19.86
N GLN A 126 -0.54 -8.52 20.45
CA GLN A 126 -0.37 -9.93 20.80
C GLN A 126 -0.22 -10.84 19.57
N GLU A 127 -1.02 -10.59 18.53
CA GLU A 127 -1.05 -11.40 17.30
C GLU A 127 -0.02 -10.95 16.26
N PHE A 128 0.83 -9.98 16.57
CA PHE A 128 1.76 -9.40 15.61
C PHE A 128 2.66 -10.46 14.94
N ASP A 129 3.22 -11.39 15.71
CA ASP A 129 4.05 -12.47 15.17
C ASP A 129 3.25 -13.44 14.28
N THR A 130 1.97 -13.66 14.59
CA THR A 130 1.04 -14.42 13.74
C THR A 130 0.86 -13.71 12.41
N PHE A 131 0.65 -12.38 12.44
CA PHE A 131 0.49 -11.56 11.23
C PHE A 131 1.75 -11.54 10.35
N VAL A 132 2.94 -11.53 10.95
CA VAL A 132 4.21 -11.62 10.22
C VAL A 132 4.35 -12.96 9.49
N LYS A 133 3.95 -14.07 10.13
CA LYS A 133 4.04 -15.42 9.57
C LYS A 133 2.97 -15.69 8.52
N ASP A 134 1.78 -15.15 8.70
CA ASP A 134 0.64 -15.35 7.79
C ASP A 134 -0.14 -14.04 7.57
N PHE A 135 0.00 -13.44 6.40
CA PHE A 135 -0.71 -12.19 6.08
C PHE A 135 -2.22 -12.39 5.96
N ASN A 136 -2.69 -13.62 5.76
CA ASN A 136 -4.12 -13.92 5.78
C ASN A 136 -4.72 -13.78 7.18
N SER A 137 -3.95 -14.05 8.23
CA SER A 137 -4.37 -13.81 9.61
C SER A 137 -4.60 -12.31 9.86
N LEU A 138 -3.70 -11.43 9.39
CA LEU A 138 -3.89 -9.98 9.43
C LEU A 138 -5.11 -9.54 8.61
N ARG A 139 -5.25 -10.06 7.39
CA ARG A 139 -6.40 -9.77 6.50
C ARG A 139 -7.73 -10.09 7.19
N LYS A 140 -7.84 -11.28 7.77
CA LYS A 140 -9.03 -11.74 8.52
C LYS A 140 -9.27 -10.92 9.78
N TYR A 141 -8.20 -10.62 10.53
CA TYR A 141 -8.27 -9.74 11.69
C TYR A 141 -8.90 -8.39 11.31
N LEU A 142 -8.33 -7.67 10.33
CA LEU A 142 -8.85 -6.38 9.90
C LEU A 142 -10.28 -6.45 9.38
N ALA A 143 -10.61 -7.47 8.59
CA ALA A 143 -11.97 -7.68 8.09
C ALA A 143 -12.98 -7.85 9.25
N SER A 144 -12.62 -8.64 10.27
CA SER A 144 -13.44 -8.85 11.46
C SER A 144 -13.58 -7.57 12.31
N THR A 145 -12.47 -6.87 12.58
CA THR A 145 -12.44 -5.61 13.33
C THR A 145 -13.35 -4.58 12.69
N TYR A 146 -13.35 -4.50 11.37
CA TYR A 146 -14.11 -3.50 10.64
C TYR A 146 -15.51 -3.93 10.21
N ARG A 147 -15.84 -5.23 10.33
CA ARG A 147 -17.04 -5.85 9.75
C ARG A 147 -17.12 -5.57 8.25
N ALA A 148 -16.02 -5.88 7.57
CA ALA A 148 -15.77 -5.62 6.15
C ALA A 148 -15.47 -6.93 5.42
N GLY A 149 -15.53 -6.92 4.09
CA GLY A 149 -15.12 -8.07 3.28
C GLY A 149 -13.60 -8.28 3.37
N VAL A 150 -13.14 -9.54 3.37
CA VAL A 150 -11.70 -9.85 3.39
C VAL A 150 -10.95 -9.31 2.16
N ASP A 151 -11.66 -9.17 1.04
CA ASP A 151 -11.13 -8.65 -0.22
C ASP A 151 -11.49 -7.17 -0.45
N ASP A 152 -12.06 -6.50 0.56
CA ASP A 152 -12.32 -5.07 0.47
C ASP A 152 -10.99 -4.33 0.24
N LYS A 153 -10.99 -3.41 -0.71
CA LYS A 153 -9.77 -2.72 -1.17
C LYS A 153 -8.94 -2.08 -0.03
N THR A 154 -9.61 -1.58 1.00
CA THR A 154 -8.94 -0.94 2.16
C THR A 154 -8.26 -1.97 3.06
N ILE A 155 -8.77 -3.20 3.12
CA ILE A 155 -8.17 -4.30 3.88
C ILE A 155 -6.91 -4.77 3.17
N VAL A 156 -7.00 -5.09 1.88
CA VAL A 156 -5.84 -5.58 1.12
C VAL A 156 -4.76 -4.52 0.94
N PHE A 157 -5.16 -3.24 0.85
CA PHE A 157 -4.22 -2.13 0.89
C PHE A 157 -3.52 -2.02 2.25
N ALA A 158 -4.24 -2.20 3.36
CA ALA A 158 -3.62 -2.20 4.68
C ALA A 158 -2.62 -3.36 4.87
N VAL A 159 -2.89 -4.54 4.29
CA VAL A 159 -1.94 -5.66 4.27
C VAL A 159 -0.69 -5.35 3.44
N LYS A 160 -0.83 -4.71 2.26
CA LYS A 160 0.32 -4.20 1.48
C LYS A 160 1.16 -3.23 2.33
N MET A 161 0.51 -2.33 3.06
CA MET A 161 1.22 -1.35 3.89
C MET A 161 1.89 -2.00 5.11
N PHE A 162 1.34 -3.08 5.65
CA PHE A 162 2.01 -3.92 6.65
C PHE A 162 3.28 -4.57 6.09
N TYR A 163 3.21 -5.13 4.87
CA TYR A 163 4.40 -5.64 4.17
C TYR A 163 5.50 -4.58 4.03
N TYR A 164 5.15 -3.35 3.66
CA TYR A 164 6.12 -2.25 3.59
C TYR A 164 6.80 -1.99 4.93
N VAL A 165 6.11 -2.17 6.06
CA VAL A 165 6.70 -2.03 7.40
C VAL A 165 7.73 -3.13 7.63
N LEU A 166 7.38 -4.39 7.35
CA LEU A 166 8.30 -5.52 7.50
C LEU A 166 9.53 -5.38 6.60
N LYS A 167 9.33 -4.99 5.33
CA LYS A 167 10.42 -4.73 4.38
C LYS A 167 11.33 -3.60 4.87
N ALA A 168 10.76 -2.49 5.35
CA ALA A 168 11.53 -1.38 5.91
C ALA A 168 12.32 -1.77 7.18
N TYR A 169 11.84 -2.76 7.93
CA TYR A 169 12.52 -3.32 9.11
C TYR A 169 13.45 -4.50 8.77
N ASN A 170 13.72 -4.78 7.49
CA ASN A 170 14.53 -5.91 7.01
C ASN A 170 14.02 -7.31 7.41
N ILE A 171 12.73 -7.45 7.70
CA ILE A 171 12.09 -8.77 7.86
C ILE A 171 11.73 -9.30 6.47
N LYS A 172 12.31 -10.45 6.12
CA LYS A 172 11.97 -11.15 4.86
C LYS A 172 10.55 -11.69 4.96
N ALA A 173 9.62 -11.03 4.31
CA ALA A 173 8.25 -11.48 4.13
C ALA A 173 7.89 -11.48 2.64
N ARG A 174 6.99 -12.37 2.23
CA ARG A 174 6.39 -12.38 0.89
C ARG A 174 4.89 -12.24 1.03
N ILE A 175 4.28 -11.28 0.34
CA ILE A 175 2.81 -11.21 0.26
C ILE A 175 2.32 -12.50 -0.41
N PRO A 176 1.42 -13.27 0.22
CA PRO A 176 0.81 -14.45 -0.39
C PRO A 176 0.07 -14.11 -1.69
N LEU A 177 0.17 -15.00 -2.70
CA LEU A 177 -0.42 -14.79 -4.03
C LEU A 177 -1.96 -14.73 -4.02
N ASP A 178 -2.59 -15.22 -2.96
CA ASP A 178 -4.05 -15.24 -2.76
C ASP A 178 -4.61 -13.94 -2.15
N ILE A 179 -3.75 -12.96 -1.85
CA ILE A 179 -4.17 -11.61 -1.46
C ILE A 179 -4.33 -10.75 -2.72
N PRO A 180 -5.55 -10.28 -3.05
CA PRO A 180 -5.77 -9.57 -4.29
C PRO A 180 -5.09 -8.19 -4.28
N ILE A 181 -4.66 -7.75 -5.46
CA ILE A 181 -4.04 -6.42 -5.64
C ILE A 181 -5.12 -5.34 -5.43
N PRO A 182 -4.83 -4.24 -4.71
CA PRO A 182 -5.76 -3.12 -4.59
C PRO A 182 -6.05 -2.51 -5.97
N VAL A 183 -7.29 -2.64 -6.45
CA VAL A 183 -7.69 -2.33 -7.84
C VAL A 183 -7.44 -0.87 -8.27
N ASP A 184 -7.45 0.10 -7.34
CA ASP A 184 -7.19 1.52 -7.64
C ASP A 184 -5.76 1.77 -8.21
N GLN A 185 -4.78 0.89 -7.89
CA GLN A 185 -3.40 0.99 -8.42
C GLN A 185 -3.31 0.54 -9.89
N ILE A 186 -4.20 -0.36 -10.31
CA ILE A 186 -4.27 -0.87 -11.68
C ILE A 186 -5.11 0.09 -12.54
N GLY A 187 -6.23 0.60 -11.99
CA GLY A 187 -7.13 1.50 -12.71
C GLY A 187 -6.42 2.74 -13.26
N GLY A 188 -5.59 3.41 -12.45
CA GLY A 188 -4.86 4.60 -12.91
C GLY A 188 -3.74 4.31 -13.90
N ILE A 189 -3.11 3.12 -13.83
CA ILE A 189 -2.10 2.70 -14.81
C ILE A 189 -2.77 2.32 -16.12
N ILE A 190 -3.86 1.53 -16.10
CA ILE A 190 -4.58 1.08 -17.30
C ILE A 190 -5.37 2.22 -17.97
N GLU A 191 -6.03 3.09 -17.21
CA GLU A 191 -6.73 4.26 -17.76
C GLU A 191 -5.75 5.26 -18.41
N ASN A 192 -4.57 5.50 -17.81
CA ASN A 192 -3.57 6.39 -18.42
C ASN A 192 -2.73 5.71 -19.52
N SER A 193 -2.48 4.40 -19.41
CA SER A 193 -1.72 3.64 -20.41
C SER A 193 -2.53 3.31 -21.64
N SER A 194 -3.80 3.71 -21.72
CA SER A 194 -4.56 3.72 -22.97
C SER A 194 -4.03 4.77 -23.96
N TYR A 195 -3.12 5.66 -23.54
CA TYR A 195 -2.55 6.70 -24.38
C TYR A 195 -1.03 6.86 -24.14
N ASN A 196 -0.23 6.22 -25.02
CA ASN A 196 1.15 6.60 -25.38
C ASN A 196 2.30 5.97 -24.58
N TYR A 197 2.97 4.99 -25.21
CA TYR A 197 4.18 4.30 -24.76
C TYR A 197 5.30 5.24 -24.28
N SER A 198 5.59 6.28 -25.07
CA SER A 198 6.64 7.24 -24.78
C SER A 198 6.34 8.00 -23.48
N ARG A 199 5.06 8.19 -23.15
CA ARG A 199 4.63 8.82 -21.90
C ARG A 199 4.83 7.89 -20.71
N LEU A 200 4.56 6.59 -20.85
CA LEU A 200 4.83 5.61 -19.78
C LEU A 200 6.33 5.52 -19.47
N LEU A 201 7.18 5.45 -20.50
CA LEU A 201 8.64 5.46 -20.34
C LEU A 201 9.12 6.76 -19.67
N ILE A 202 8.65 7.92 -20.11
CA ILE A 202 9.00 9.22 -19.52
C ILE A 202 8.54 9.30 -18.05
N GLU A 203 7.34 8.84 -17.73
CA GLU A 203 6.85 8.82 -16.34
C GLU A 203 7.60 7.81 -15.48
N LEU A 204 7.99 6.66 -16.02
CA LEU A 204 8.86 5.69 -15.34
C LEU A 204 10.28 6.24 -15.14
N GLU A 205 10.86 6.92 -16.13
CA GLU A 205 12.16 7.60 -16.01
C GLU A 205 12.11 8.73 -14.98
N LYS A 206 11.03 9.53 -14.96
CA LYS A 206 10.79 10.55 -13.93
C LYS A 206 10.62 9.95 -12.53
N PHE A 207 9.91 8.83 -12.43
CA PHE A 207 9.66 8.11 -11.17
C PHE A 207 10.94 7.48 -10.62
N ILE A 208 11.71 6.82 -11.49
CA ILE A 208 12.94 6.12 -11.14
C ILE A 208 14.12 7.10 -10.99
N ARG A 209 14.09 8.27 -11.64
CA ARG A 209 15.18 9.28 -11.67
C ARG A 209 16.56 8.68 -11.98
N VAL A 210 16.59 7.58 -12.73
CA VAL A 210 17.81 6.94 -13.21
C VAL A 210 17.57 6.45 -14.62
N LYS A 211 18.64 6.37 -15.43
CA LYS A 211 18.59 5.76 -16.75
C LYS A 211 18.27 4.27 -16.57
N PRO A 212 17.15 3.76 -17.12
CA PRO A 212 16.76 2.37 -16.92
C PRO A 212 17.82 1.42 -17.50
N LYS A 213 18.03 0.28 -16.83
CA LYS A 213 18.88 -0.79 -17.38
C LYS A 213 18.31 -1.25 -18.72
N PRO A 214 19.14 -1.69 -19.69
CA PRO A 214 18.64 -2.25 -20.95
C PRO A 214 17.58 -3.34 -20.75
N SER A 215 17.76 -4.21 -19.75
CA SER A 215 16.79 -5.26 -19.39
C SER A 215 15.44 -4.72 -18.89
N TRP A 216 15.41 -3.53 -18.30
CA TRP A 216 14.17 -2.87 -17.85
C TRP A 216 13.47 -2.15 -19.00
N ILE A 217 14.24 -1.58 -19.94
CA ILE A 217 13.70 -1.00 -21.17
C ILE A 217 13.03 -2.10 -22.00
N GLU A 218 13.71 -3.23 -22.20
CA GLU A 218 13.16 -4.41 -22.87
C GLU A 218 11.91 -4.96 -22.16
N LEU A 219 11.89 -4.98 -20.82
CA LEU A 219 10.69 -5.32 -20.04
C LEU A 219 9.54 -4.35 -20.32
N ILE A 220 9.79 -3.04 -20.34
CA ILE A 220 8.75 -2.03 -20.57
C ILE A 220 8.24 -2.07 -22.02
N ASP A 221 9.14 -2.25 -23.01
CA ASP A 221 8.80 -2.52 -24.41
C ASP A 221 7.88 -3.74 -24.53
N GLU A 222 8.27 -4.84 -23.88
CA GLU A 222 7.54 -6.11 -23.93
C GLU A 222 6.17 -5.99 -23.24
N LEU A 223 6.09 -5.31 -22.09
CA LEU A 223 4.84 -5.04 -21.37
C LEU A 223 3.88 -4.19 -22.21
N VAL A 224 4.39 -3.15 -22.87
CA VAL A 224 3.55 -2.27 -23.68
C VAL A 224 3.12 -2.96 -24.97
N TYR A 225 4.01 -3.66 -25.67
CA TYR A 225 3.62 -4.43 -26.84
C TYR A 225 2.47 -5.41 -26.52
N LYS A 226 2.52 -6.07 -25.37
CA LYS A 226 1.51 -7.04 -24.90
C LYS A 226 0.20 -6.42 -24.39
N LEU A 227 0.22 -5.16 -23.95
CA LEU A 227 -0.99 -4.44 -23.52
C LEU A 227 -1.83 -3.95 -24.71
N TYR A 228 -1.23 -3.78 -25.89
CA TYR A 228 -1.83 -3.17 -27.07
C TYR A 228 -2.18 -4.15 -28.23
N GLN A 229 -1.79 -5.43 -28.12
CA GLN A 229 -2.22 -6.54 -28.98
C GLN A 229 -3.40 -7.26 -28.34
#